data_AF-W3XJG6-F1
#
_entry.id   AF-W3XJG6-F1
#
_cell.length_a   1.000
_cell.length_b   1.000
_cell.length_c   1.000
_cell.angle_alpha   90.00
_cell.angle_beta   90.00
_cell.angle_gamma   90.00
#
_symmetry.space_group_name_H-M   'P 1'
#
loop_
_entity.id
_entity.type
_entity.pdbx_description
1 polymer ?
#
loop_
_entity_poly.entity_id
_entity_poly.type
_entity_poly.pdbx_seq_one_letter_code
_entity_poly.pdbx_strand_id
1 'polypeptide(L)'
;MTIEEVHCIIEAWAKLYAIHLSPDNPLKQNLPDPGASQTTFTDGSSSDARDLVYMQIFDNNGSIVGASNPHPHGQIWITSSMPDEPRKEQAQMKKYREENCGAHLLGAYVSLEMDKQERVVWQNEGFLAVCPWWAVWPYEVLLLPKRHVPSLAHLTASEKLFFSEAMLQLNRIYDNLLGITFPYVSAIHQAPLNATGEDLESSYLHVHFSPPLLFPSIKKFFGGYELYGEPTREITPEDASAQLRASLARLSEPSVKSTGSESPDEAGSQSTSCAKESGGRKEKRSSWWRRIMGKCIRV
;
A
#
# COMPACT_ATOMS: atom_id res chain seq x y z
N MET A 1 8.74 1.89 11.72
CA MET A 1 9.20 0.79 10.88
C MET A 1 10.46 1.23 10.17
N THR A 2 11.46 0.35 10.07
CA THR A 2 12.66 0.57 9.25
C THR A 2 12.46 -0.01 7.84
N ILE A 3 13.33 0.31 6.89
CA ILE A 3 13.23 -0.23 5.52
C ILE A 3 13.45 -1.75 5.55
N GLU A 4 14.31 -2.24 6.44
CA GLU A 4 14.61 -3.67 6.61
C GLU A 4 13.40 -4.45 7.09
N GLU A 5 12.62 -3.90 8.03
CA GLU A 5 11.37 -4.52 8.50
C GLU A 5 10.34 -4.64 7.37
N VAL A 6 10.17 -3.60 6.55
CA VAL A 6 9.30 -3.65 5.37
C VAL A 6 9.82 -4.69 4.37
N HIS A 7 11.12 -4.71 4.14
CA HIS A 7 11.76 -5.62 3.20
C HIS A 7 11.55 -7.09 3.55
N CYS A 8 11.58 -7.46 4.83
CA CYS A 8 11.23 -8.81 5.28
C CYS A 8 9.80 -9.21 4.89
N ILE A 9 8.85 -8.27 4.96
CA ILE A 9 7.45 -8.50 4.57
C ILE A 9 7.35 -8.71 3.06
N ILE A 10 8.01 -7.84 2.27
CA ILE A 10 8.04 -7.94 0.81
C ILE A 10 8.66 -9.27 0.36
N GLU A 11 9.74 -9.71 1.00
CA GLU A 11 10.35 -11.00 0.74
C GLU A 11 9.41 -12.16 1.07
N ALA A 12 8.68 -12.09 2.18
CA ALA A 12 7.69 -13.11 2.54
C ALA A 12 6.56 -13.19 1.48
N TRP A 13 6.03 -12.05 1.03
CA TRP A 13 5.02 -12.00 -0.03
C TRP A 13 5.52 -12.55 -1.35
N ALA A 14 6.71 -12.16 -1.79
CA ALA A 14 7.31 -12.67 -3.03
C ALA A 14 7.54 -14.19 -2.97
N LYS A 15 8.00 -14.71 -1.82
CA LYS A 15 8.17 -16.16 -1.60
C LYS A 15 6.85 -16.90 -1.60
N LEU A 16 5.83 -16.41 -0.89
CA LEU A 16 4.50 -17.02 -0.87
C LEU A 16 3.91 -17.08 -2.28
N TYR A 17 4.00 -16.00 -3.06
CA TYR A 17 3.58 -15.98 -4.45
C TYR A 17 4.32 -17.04 -5.28
N ALA A 18 5.65 -17.11 -5.18
CA ALA A 18 6.49 -18.09 -5.89
C ALA A 18 6.17 -19.56 -5.54
N ILE A 19 5.81 -19.84 -4.28
CA ILE A 19 5.41 -21.18 -3.83
C ILE A 19 4.10 -21.63 -4.49
N HIS A 20 3.15 -20.70 -4.70
CA HIS A 20 1.82 -21.01 -5.24
C HIS A 20 1.70 -20.83 -6.76
N LEU A 21 2.78 -20.46 -7.46
CA LEU A 21 2.82 -20.46 -8.92
C LEU A 21 2.46 -21.84 -9.48
N SER A 22 1.66 -21.85 -10.55
CA SER A 22 1.35 -23.07 -11.31
C SER A 22 2.64 -23.72 -11.82
N PRO A 23 2.72 -25.06 -11.90
CA PRO A 23 3.86 -25.76 -12.49
C PRO A 23 4.23 -25.31 -13.91
N ASP A 24 3.22 -24.87 -14.67
CA ASP A 24 3.40 -24.41 -16.07
C ASP A 24 3.94 -22.97 -16.16
N ASN A 25 4.01 -22.25 -15.04
CA ASN A 25 4.51 -20.88 -15.02
C ASN A 25 6.04 -20.84 -15.29
N PRO A 26 6.54 -20.00 -16.22
CA PRO A 26 7.95 -19.94 -16.56
C PRO A 26 8.89 -19.64 -15.38
N LEU A 27 8.44 -18.88 -14.37
CA LEU A 27 9.25 -18.64 -13.18
C LEU A 27 9.45 -19.90 -12.33
N LYS A 28 8.46 -20.80 -12.29
CA LYS A 28 8.53 -22.02 -11.47
C LYS A 28 9.68 -22.91 -11.91
N GLN A 29 9.98 -22.91 -13.22
CA GLN A 29 11.06 -23.70 -13.82
C GLN A 29 12.46 -23.19 -13.44
N ASN A 30 12.58 -21.92 -13.06
CA ASN A 30 13.86 -21.25 -12.77
C ASN A 30 14.07 -20.98 -11.27
N LEU A 31 13.06 -21.22 -10.44
CA LEU A 31 13.18 -21.10 -8.99
C LEU A 31 13.88 -22.35 -8.45
N PRO A 32 14.88 -22.21 -7.57
CA PRO A 32 15.44 -23.36 -6.88
C PRO A 32 14.33 -24.11 -6.16
N ASP A 33 14.33 -25.45 -6.28
CA ASP A 33 13.43 -26.33 -5.54
C ASP A 33 13.44 -25.86 -4.07
N PRO A 34 12.30 -25.48 -3.47
CA PRO A 34 12.25 -24.94 -2.11
C PRO A 34 12.62 -26.05 -1.11
N GLY A 35 13.91 -26.36 -1.04
CA GLY A 35 14.47 -27.32 -0.11
C GLY A 35 14.18 -26.87 1.31
N ALA A 36 13.33 -27.65 2.00
CA ALA A 36 13.26 -27.83 3.45
C ALA A 36 13.37 -26.58 4.35
N SER A 37 12.88 -25.41 3.95
CA SER A 37 12.66 -24.33 4.90
C SER A 37 11.28 -24.50 5.54
N GLN A 38 11.27 -24.91 6.81
CA GLN A 38 10.12 -25.29 7.62
C GLN A 38 9.20 -24.10 7.96
N THR A 39 8.54 -23.55 6.96
CA THR A 39 7.29 -22.82 7.16
C THR A 39 6.31 -23.30 6.12
N THR A 40 5.96 -24.58 6.22
CA THR A 40 4.82 -25.15 5.51
C THR A 40 3.56 -24.49 6.07
N PHE A 41 3.07 -23.45 5.40
CA PHE A 41 1.69 -23.00 5.52
C PHE A 41 0.82 -24.05 4.83
N THR A 42 0.62 -25.19 5.49
CA THR A 42 -0.38 -26.18 5.06
C THR A 42 -1.70 -25.76 5.67
N ASP A 43 -2.51 -25.03 4.90
CA ASP A 43 -3.94 -25.21 5.01
C ASP A 43 -4.22 -26.69 4.72
N GLY A 44 -5.06 -27.34 5.52
CA GLY A 44 -5.50 -28.72 5.28
C GLY A 44 -6.31 -28.90 3.98
N SER A 45 -6.44 -27.87 3.14
CA SER A 45 -6.96 -27.97 1.78
C SER A 45 -5.87 -28.42 0.80
N SER A 46 -5.98 -29.68 0.36
CA SER A 46 -5.14 -30.28 -0.68
C SER A 46 -5.51 -29.77 -2.08
N SER A 47 -5.52 -28.46 -2.30
CA SER A 47 -5.70 -27.92 -3.65
C SER A 47 -4.42 -28.14 -4.46
N ASP A 48 -4.53 -28.69 -5.68
CA ASP A 48 -3.41 -28.73 -6.60
C ASP A 48 -3.03 -27.27 -6.90
N ALA A 49 -1.74 -26.92 -6.94
CA ALA A 49 -1.31 -25.59 -7.33
C ALA A 49 -1.83 -25.19 -8.73
N ARG A 50 -2.21 -26.18 -9.56
CA ARG A 50 -2.90 -25.99 -10.83
C ARG A 50 -4.31 -25.40 -10.70
N ASP A 51 -4.98 -25.59 -9.57
CA ASP A 51 -6.33 -25.10 -9.31
C ASP A 51 -6.33 -23.65 -8.78
N LEU A 52 -5.16 -23.11 -8.44
CA LEU A 52 -5.00 -21.75 -7.93
C LEU A 52 -4.73 -20.77 -9.08
N VAL A 53 -5.55 -19.73 -9.17
CA VAL A 53 -5.52 -18.77 -10.28
C VAL A 53 -4.94 -17.44 -9.86
N TYR A 54 -5.33 -16.91 -8.70
CA TYR A 54 -4.93 -15.54 -8.31
C TYR A 54 -4.65 -15.41 -6.82
N MET A 55 -3.57 -14.70 -6.48
CA MET A 55 -3.18 -14.33 -5.12
C MET A 55 -3.37 -12.83 -4.91
N GLN A 56 -4.41 -12.47 -4.16
CA GLN A 56 -4.69 -11.09 -3.76
C GLN A 56 -4.02 -10.79 -2.43
N ILE A 57 -3.05 -9.88 -2.44
CA ILE A 57 -2.42 -9.34 -1.23
C ILE A 57 -3.05 -7.96 -0.97
N PHE A 58 -3.55 -7.73 0.23
CA PHE A 58 -4.19 -6.48 0.59
C PHE A 58 -4.05 -6.15 2.08
N ASP A 59 -4.24 -4.88 2.42
CA ASP A 59 -4.18 -4.35 3.78
C ASP A 59 -5.33 -3.37 4.01
N ASN A 60 -5.97 -3.48 5.17
CA ASN A 60 -6.98 -2.56 5.65
C ASN A 60 -6.40 -1.84 6.87
N ASN A 61 -5.79 -0.67 6.66
CA ASN A 61 -5.17 0.08 7.73
C ASN A 61 -6.18 1.02 8.41
N GLY A 62 -6.47 0.77 9.68
CA GLY A 62 -7.35 1.60 10.51
C GLY A 62 -8.81 1.15 10.56
N SER A 63 -9.47 1.41 11.70
CA SER A 63 -10.82 0.92 11.97
C SER A 63 -11.89 1.46 11.01
N ILE A 64 -11.66 2.64 10.42
CA ILE A 64 -12.58 3.27 9.46
C ILE A 64 -12.76 2.43 8.19
N VAL A 65 -11.73 1.66 7.81
CA VAL A 65 -11.73 0.79 6.62
C VAL A 65 -11.91 -0.70 6.98
N GLY A 66 -12.43 -0.99 8.18
CA GLY A 66 -12.79 -2.36 8.56
C GLY A 66 -11.69 -3.15 9.28
N ALA A 67 -10.58 -2.52 9.68
CA ALA A 67 -9.60 -3.17 10.54
C ALA A 67 -10.21 -3.48 11.92
N SER A 68 -10.50 -4.76 12.18
CA SER A 68 -11.06 -5.23 13.45
C SER A 68 -9.99 -5.47 14.52
N ASN A 69 -8.77 -5.79 14.09
CA ASN A 69 -7.61 -5.97 14.95
C ASN A 69 -6.68 -4.75 14.84
N PRO A 70 -6.42 -4.02 15.94
CA PRO A 70 -5.50 -2.90 15.94
C PRO A 70 -4.03 -3.35 15.93
N HIS A 71 -3.73 -4.63 15.78
CA HIS A 71 -2.36 -5.06 15.51
C HIS A 71 -2.11 -5.00 14.00
N PRO A 72 -1.00 -4.40 13.52
CA PRO A 72 -0.76 -4.28 12.09
C PRO A 72 -0.60 -5.64 11.41
N HIS A 73 -1.41 -5.88 10.38
CA HIS A 73 -1.45 -7.13 9.62
C HIS A 73 -1.87 -6.85 8.18
N GLY A 74 -1.35 -7.64 7.24
CA GLY A 74 -1.90 -7.73 5.89
C GLY A 74 -2.63 -9.06 5.71
N GLN A 75 -3.42 -9.19 4.66
CA GLN A 75 -4.18 -10.37 4.32
C GLN A 75 -3.78 -10.87 2.93
N ILE A 76 -3.82 -12.19 2.75
CA ILE A 76 -3.58 -12.85 1.46
C ILE A 76 -4.71 -13.81 1.21
N TRP A 77 -5.44 -13.61 0.12
CA TRP A 77 -6.46 -14.54 -0.37
C TRP A 77 -5.98 -15.17 -1.66
N ILE A 78 -5.97 -16.50 -1.70
CA ILE A 78 -5.66 -17.27 -2.91
C ILE A 78 -6.96 -17.89 -3.41
N THR A 79 -7.24 -17.71 -4.69
CA THR A 79 -8.54 -18.02 -5.29
C THR A 79 -8.37 -18.90 -6.53
N SER A 80 -9.33 -19.78 -6.76
CA SER A 80 -9.39 -20.65 -7.95
C SER A 80 -10.03 -19.98 -9.17
N SER A 81 -10.32 -18.68 -9.08
CA SER A 81 -10.84 -17.87 -10.17
C SER A 81 -10.27 -16.46 -10.09
N MET A 82 -10.26 -15.73 -11.21
CA MET A 82 -9.82 -14.34 -11.21
C MET A 82 -10.83 -13.43 -10.50
N PRO A 83 -10.41 -12.61 -9.51
CA PRO A 83 -11.26 -11.56 -8.97
C PRO A 83 -11.63 -10.53 -10.05
N ASP A 84 -12.78 -9.87 -9.89
CA ASP A 84 -13.36 -9.03 -10.94
C ASP A 84 -12.48 -7.86 -11.38
N GLU A 85 -11.87 -7.13 -10.45
CA GLU A 85 -11.06 -5.96 -10.77
C GLU A 85 -9.75 -6.34 -11.51
N PRO A 86 -8.90 -7.24 -10.97
CA PRO A 86 -7.76 -7.77 -11.72
C PRO A 86 -8.14 -8.39 -13.09
N ARG A 87 -9.29 -9.05 -13.20
CA ARG A 87 -9.78 -9.62 -14.46
C ARG A 87 -10.06 -8.54 -15.51
N LYS A 88 -10.73 -7.45 -15.11
CA LYS A 88 -11.02 -6.31 -16.00
C LYS A 88 -9.73 -5.61 -16.42
N GLU A 89 -8.83 -5.36 -15.48
CA GLU A 89 -7.53 -4.74 -15.76
C GLU A 89 -6.71 -5.56 -16.74
N GLN A 90 -6.57 -6.87 -16.49
CA GLN A 90 -5.84 -7.78 -17.37
C GLN A 90 -6.38 -7.74 -18.80
N ALA A 91 -7.71 -7.74 -18.96
CA ALA A 91 -8.33 -7.66 -20.28
C ALA A 91 -7.98 -6.33 -21.00
N GLN A 92 -7.98 -5.20 -20.28
CA GLN A 92 -7.62 -3.91 -20.88
C GLN A 92 -6.12 -3.77 -21.16
N MET A 93 -5.26 -4.30 -20.27
CA MET A 93 -3.81 -4.29 -20.48
C MET A 93 -3.42 -5.14 -21.70
N LYS A 94 -4.03 -6.32 -21.86
CA LYS A 94 -3.85 -7.17 -23.04
C LYS A 94 -4.31 -6.49 -24.31
N LYS A 95 -5.54 -5.96 -24.31
CA LYS A 95 -6.09 -5.21 -25.45
C LYS A 95 -5.16 -4.05 -25.85
N TYR A 96 -4.68 -3.28 -24.88
CA TYR A 96 -3.76 -2.18 -25.16
C TYR A 96 -2.46 -2.67 -25.81
N ARG A 97 -1.86 -3.77 -25.31
CA ARG A 97 -0.65 -4.34 -25.93
C ARG A 97 -0.89 -4.75 -27.38
N GLU A 98 -2.00 -5.42 -27.65
CA GLU A 98 -2.40 -5.82 -29.00
C GLU A 98 -2.55 -4.61 -29.93
N GLU A 99 -3.18 -3.52 -29.46
CA GLU A 99 -3.42 -2.30 -30.23
C GLU A 99 -2.17 -1.40 -30.37
N ASN A 100 -1.18 -1.52 -29.46
CA ASN A 100 -0.02 -0.63 -29.37
C ASN A 100 1.32 -1.36 -29.60
N CYS A 101 1.35 -2.32 -30.53
CA CYS A 101 2.58 -3.00 -30.96
C CYS A 101 3.38 -3.64 -29.80
N GLY A 102 2.70 -4.20 -28.81
CA GLY A 102 3.30 -4.84 -27.64
C GLY A 102 3.69 -3.90 -26.50
N ALA A 103 3.47 -2.58 -26.63
CA ALA A 103 3.73 -1.62 -25.56
C ALA A 103 2.79 -1.84 -24.36
N HIS A 104 3.32 -1.81 -23.14
CA HIS A 104 2.52 -1.99 -21.93
C HIS A 104 1.78 -0.70 -21.55
N LEU A 105 0.47 -0.82 -21.26
CA LEU A 105 -0.38 0.32 -20.87
C LEU A 105 0.21 1.10 -19.70
N LEU A 106 0.52 0.40 -18.61
CA LEU A 106 1.06 1.04 -17.40
C LEU A 106 2.50 1.52 -17.59
N GLY A 107 3.30 0.90 -18.46
CA GLY A 107 4.64 1.41 -18.81
C GLY A 107 4.59 2.72 -19.60
N ALA A 108 3.65 2.83 -20.56
CA ALA A 108 3.38 4.08 -21.26
C ALA A 108 2.87 5.17 -20.30
N TYR A 109 1.99 4.79 -19.37
CA TYR A 109 1.48 5.71 -18.35
C TYR A 109 2.57 6.21 -17.39
N VAL A 110 3.47 5.33 -16.92
CA VAL A 110 4.65 5.71 -16.12
C VAL A 110 5.48 6.75 -16.86
N SER A 111 5.77 6.52 -18.15
CA SER A 111 6.57 7.44 -18.96
C SER A 111 5.89 8.80 -19.07
N LEU A 112 4.59 8.81 -19.35
CA LEU A 112 3.79 10.04 -19.44
C LEU A 112 3.79 10.84 -18.12
N GLU A 113 3.61 10.18 -16.98
CA GLU A 113 3.62 10.86 -15.68
C GLU A 113 5.02 11.36 -15.29
N MET A 114 6.06 10.62 -15.67
CA MET A 114 7.44 11.07 -15.50
C MET A 114 7.76 12.29 -16.38
N ASP A 115 7.19 12.41 -17.57
CA ASP A 115 7.39 13.59 -18.42
C ASP A 115 6.63 14.81 -17.90
N LYS A 116 5.38 14.63 -17.45
CA LYS A 116 4.52 15.73 -16.99
C LYS A 116 4.83 16.22 -15.57
N GLN A 117 5.22 15.34 -14.66
CA GLN A 117 5.49 15.61 -13.24
C GLN A 117 4.31 16.18 -12.40
N GLU A 118 3.17 16.49 -12.99
CA GLU A 118 2.02 17.11 -12.30
C GLU A 118 1.47 16.26 -11.15
N ARG A 119 1.28 14.95 -11.41
CA ARG A 119 0.65 14.00 -10.48
C ARG A 119 1.62 13.08 -9.74
N VAL A 120 2.93 13.34 -9.84
CA VAL A 120 3.96 12.55 -9.15
C VAL A 120 3.96 12.87 -7.66
N VAL A 121 3.71 11.88 -6.81
CA VAL A 121 3.74 12.04 -5.35
C VAL A 121 5.13 11.80 -4.80
N TRP A 122 5.78 10.72 -5.25
CA TRP A 122 7.10 10.32 -4.79
C TRP A 122 7.73 9.36 -5.81
N GLN A 123 9.06 9.28 -5.87
CA GLN A 123 9.77 8.29 -6.69
C GLN A 123 11.17 8.01 -6.14
N ASN A 124 11.69 6.81 -6.43
CA ASN A 124 13.11 6.46 -6.32
C ASN A 124 13.61 5.87 -7.64
N GLU A 125 14.76 5.19 -7.63
CA GLU A 125 15.34 4.61 -8.86
C GLU A 125 14.43 3.55 -9.51
N GLY A 126 13.73 2.74 -8.72
CA GLY A 126 12.92 1.62 -9.22
C GLY A 126 11.43 1.90 -9.36
N PHE A 127 10.87 2.82 -8.57
CA PHE A 127 9.41 2.99 -8.42
C PHE A 127 8.96 4.43 -8.55
N LEU A 128 7.72 4.59 -9.00
CA LEU A 128 6.99 5.83 -9.15
C LEU A 128 5.65 5.72 -8.45
N ALA A 129 5.34 6.67 -7.58
CA ALA A 129 4.03 6.84 -6.98
C ALA A 129 3.35 8.09 -7.54
N VAL A 130 2.12 7.94 -8.02
CA VAL A 130 1.31 9.03 -8.60
C VAL A 130 -0.09 9.02 -8.01
N CYS A 131 -0.77 10.16 -7.97
CA CYS A 131 -2.23 10.13 -7.96
C CYS A 131 -2.69 9.82 -9.40
N PRO A 132 -3.35 8.68 -9.66
CA PRO A 132 -3.73 8.35 -11.02
C PRO A 132 -4.69 9.40 -11.59
N TRP A 133 -4.61 9.67 -12.89
CA TRP A 133 -5.51 10.63 -13.55
C TRP A 133 -6.99 10.27 -13.38
N TRP A 134 -7.28 8.97 -13.28
CA TRP A 134 -8.60 8.40 -13.05
C TRP A 134 -8.96 8.23 -11.56
N ALA A 135 -8.19 8.81 -10.63
CA ALA A 135 -8.42 8.67 -9.19
C ALA A 135 -9.86 9.04 -8.80
N VAL A 136 -10.39 8.24 -7.88
CA VAL A 136 -11.74 8.38 -7.32
C VAL A 136 -11.66 8.70 -5.83
N TRP A 137 -10.68 8.12 -5.12
CA TRP A 137 -10.43 8.45 -3.72
C TRP A 137 -9.65 9.77 -3.59
N PRO A 138 -9.90 10.58 -2.54
CA PRO A 138 -9.34 11.93 -2.45
C PRO A 138 -7.82 12.02 -2.56
N TYR A 139 -7.12 11.06 -1.95
CA TYR A 139 -5.66 10.94 -2.00
C TYR A 139 -5.26 9.56 -2.51
N GLU A 140 -5.97 9.06 -3.53
CA GLU A 140 -5.65 7.80 -4.18
C GLU A 140 -4.20 7.83 -4.70
N VAL A 141 -3.46 6.76 -4.47
CA VAL A 141 -2.10 6.61 -5.00
C VAL A 141 -1.96 5.28 -5.71
N LEU A 142 -1.36 5.33 -6.89
CA LEU A 142 -0.94 4.19 -7.66
C LEU A 142 0.60 4.13 -7.63
N LEU A 143 1.13 3.04 -7.08
CA LEU A 143 2.57 2.76 -7.04
C LEU A 143 2.93 1.77 -8.14
N LEU A 144 3.89 2.15 -8.99
CA LEU A 144 4.27 1.45 -10.22
C LEU A 144 5.79 1.25 -10.28
N PRO A 145 6.29 0.07 -10.68
CA PRO A 145 7.68 -0.08 -11.06
C PRO A 145 7.93 0.66 -12.39
N LYS A 146 9.07 1.33 -12.47
CA LYS A 146 9.50 2.06 -13.68
C LYS A 146 9.86 1.13 -14.83
N ARG A 147 10.35 -0.07 -14.49
CA ARG A 147 10.55 -1.18 -15.42
C ARG A 147 9.29 -2.06 -15.44
N HIS A 148 8.98 -2.66 -16.58
CA HIS A 148 7.97 -3.72 -16.64
C HIS A 148 8.37 -4.90 -15.75
N VAL A 149 7.47 -5.25 -14.82
CA VAL A 149 7.59 -6.37 -13.90
C VAL A 149 6.19 -6.97 -13.73
N PRO A 150 5.94 -8.26 -14.04
CA PRO A 150 4.60 -8.83 -13.93
C PRO A 150 4.11 -9.08 -12.49
N SER A 151 5.02 -9.40 -11.57
CA SER A 151 4.66 -9.71 -10.17
C SER A 151 5.81 -9.52 -9.20
N LEU A 152 5.54 -9.60 -7.89
CA LEU A 152 6.56 -9.45 -6.84
C LEU A 152 7.72 -10.44 -6.97
N ALA A 153 7.46 -11.64 -7.50
CA ALA A 153 8.50 -12.66 -7.70
C ALA A 153 9.48 -12.30 -8.83
N HIS A 154 9.13 -11.36 -9.72
CA HIS A 154 9.97 -10.88 -10.83
C HIS A 154 10.82 -9.65 -10.46
N LEU A 155 10.68 -9.14 -9.23
CA LEU A 155 11.53 -8.06 -8.73
C LEU A 155 12.94 -8.58 -8.42
N THR A 156 13.96 -7.86 -8.88
CA THR A 156 15.35 -8.08 -8.48
C THR A 156 15.53 -7.73 -6.99
N ALA A 157 16.65 -8.16 -6.39
CA ALA A 157 16.96 -7.84 -5.00
C ALA A 157 16.97 -6.32 -4.72
N SER A 158 17.57 -5.52 -5.61
CA SER A 158 17.57 -4.06 -5.50
C SER A 158 16.17 -3.47 -5.66
N GLU A 159 15.36 -3.96 -6.60
CA GLU A 159 13.99 -3.47 -6.79
C GLU A 159 13.09 -3.81 -5.61
N LYS A 160 13.30 -4.95 -4.93
CA LYS A 160 12.59 -5.23 -3.67
C LYS A 160 12.96 -4.23 -2.57
N LEU A 161 14.20 -3.75 -2.51
CA LEU A 161 14.59 -2.67 -1.59
C LEU A 161 13.94 -1.34 -1.98
N PHE A 162 13.93 -1.00 -3.27
CA PHE A 162 13.24 0.19 -3.77
C PHE A 162 11.74 0.15 -3.50
N PHE A 163 11.11 -1.01 -3.62
CA PHE A 163 9.70 -1.21 -3.29
C PHE A 163 9.45 -1.03 -1.79
N SER A 164 10.30 -1.59 -0.94
CA SER A 164 10.21 -1.41 0.51
C SER A 164 10.33 0.05 0.93
N GLU A 165 11.25 0.78 0.31
CA GLU A 165 11.38 2.22 0.52
C GLU A 165 10.11 2.95 0.09
N ALA A 166 9.58 2.65 -1.10
CA ALA A 166 8.36 3.28 -1.61
C ALA A 166 7.17 3.08 -0.67
N MET A 167 6.93 1.84 -0.23
CA MET A 167 5.86 1.50 0.72
C MET A 167 6.01 2.25 2.05
N LEU A 168 7.24 2.35 2.57
CA LEU A 168 7.52 3.08 3.80
C LEU A 168 7.29 4.59 3.64
N GLN A 169 7.72 5.17 2.52
CA GLN A 169 7.58 6.60 2.27
C GLN A 169 6.12 6.99 2.04
N LEU A 170 5.35 6.19 1.29
CA LEU A 170 3.91 6.43 1.11
C LEU A 170 3.15 6.45 2.43
N ASN A 171 3.43 5.48 3.32
CA ASN A 171 2.85 5.47 4.66
C ASN A 171 3.18 6.75 5.45
N ARG A 172 4.43 7.22 5.39
CA ARG A 172 4.84 8.47 6.04
C ARG A 172 4.15 9.70 5.45
N ILE A 173 4.03 9.75 4.12
CA ILE A 173 3.35 10.84 3.40
C ILE A 173 1.90 10.94 3.86
N TYR A 174 1.21 9.82 3.95
CA TYR A 174 -0.17 9.76 4.41
C TYR A 174 -0.32 10.19 5.87
N ASP A 175 0.52 9.66 6.77
CA ASP A 175 0.46 10.04 8.19
C ASP A 175 0.72 11.55 8.40
N ASN A 176 1.62 12.13 7.60
CA ASN A 176 1.95 13.56 7.66
C ASN A 176 0.95 14.48 6.97
N LEU A 177 0.13 13.94 6.07
CA LEU A 177 -0.89 14.73 5.36
C LEU A 177 -1.87 15.33 6.38
N LEU A 178 -2.31 14.50 7.33
CA LEU A 178 -3.33 14.88 8.32
C LEU A 178 -2.83 14.83 9.79
N GLY A 179 -1.58 14.44 10.02
CA GLY A 179 -0.99 14.37 11.37
C GLY A 179 -1.56 13.26 12.25
N ILE A 180 -2.17 12.25 11.64
CA ILE A 180 -2.80 11.09 12.28
C ILE A 180 -2.32 9.81 11.59
N THR A 181 -2.51 8.65 12.21
CA THR A 181 -2.37 7.39 11.47
C THR A 181 -3.46 7.33 10.41
N PHE A 182 -3.05 7.44 9.16
CA PHE A 182 -3.98 7.70 8.06
C PHE A 182 -4.58 6.39 7.55
N PRO A 183 -5.91 6.24 7.57
CA PRO A 183 -6.54 5.01 7.17
C PRO A 183 -6.52 4.86 5.65
N TYR A 184 -6.27 3.65 5.17
CA TYR A 184 -6.32 3.32 3.76
C TYR A 184 -6.63 1.84 3.55
N VAL A 185 -7.22 1.51 2.41
CA VAL A 185 -7.17 0.16 1.86
C VAL A 185 -6.05 0.13 0.83
N SER A 186 -5.21 -0.90 0.85
CA SER A 186 -4.23 -1.10 -0.22
C SER A 186 -4.29 -2.51 -0.77
N ALA A 187 -3.99 -2.66 -2.06
CA ALA A 187 -4.03 -3.94 -2.74
C ALA A 187 -2.93 -4.02 -3.80
N ILE A 188 -2.26 -5.17 -3.88
CA ILE A 188 -1.28 -5.46 -4.92
C ILE A 188 -2.01 -6.17 -6.07
N HIS A 189 -1.90 -5.61 -7.26
CA HIS A 189 -2.30 -6.27 -8.49
C HIS A 189 -1.06 -6.72 -9.24
N GLN A 190 -1.07 -7.99 -9.65
CA GLN A 190 0.07 -8.68 -10.24
C GLN A 190 -0.41 -9.83 -11.12
N ALA A 191 0.49 -10.45 -11.88
CA ALA A 191 0.14 -11.54 -12.78
C ALA A 191 -0.62 -12.68 -12.05
N PRO A 192 -1.60 -13.32 -12.71
CA PRO A 192 -2.20 -14.57 -12.24
C PRO A 192 -1.13 -15.65 -11.98
N LEU A 193 -1.39 -16.54 -11.02
CA LEU A 193 -0.46 -17.62 -10.63
C LEU A 193 -0.22 -18.63 -11.76
N ASN A 194 -1.22 -18.79 -12.63
CA ASN A 194 -1.19 -19.64 -13.82
C ASN A 194 -0.90 -18.87 -15.12
N ALA A 195 -0.52 -17.59 -15.04
CA ALA A 195 -0.25 -16.78 -16.22
C ALA A 195 0.96 -17.32 -17.00
N THR A 196 0.78 -17.47 -18.31
CA THR A 196 1.82 -17.87 -19.26
C THR A 196 1.69 -17.04 -20.54
N GLY A 197 2.77 -16.93 -21.32
CA GLY A 197 2.78 -16.21 -22.59
C GLY A 197 2.21 -14.80 -22.48
N GLU A 198 1.22 -14.48 -23.31
CA GLU A 198 0.61 -13.14 -23.38
C GLU A 198 -0.03 -12.69 -22.07
N ASP A 199 -0.58 -13.60 -21.27
CA ASP A 199 -1.18 -13.21 -20.00
C ASP A 199 -0.11 -12.75 -19.00
N LEU A 200 1.07 -13.38 -19.00
CA LEU A 200 2.19 -12.96 -18.16
C LEU A 200 2.80 -11.64 -18.66
N GLU A 201 2.99 -11.50 -19.97
CA GLU A 201 3.59 -10.32 -20.59
C GLU A 201 2.69 -9.07 -20.47
N SER A 202 1.36 -9.24 -20.55
CA SER A 202 0.41 -8.13 -20.38
C SER A 202 0.21 -7.71 -18.93
N SER A 203 0.48 -8.58 -17.96
CA SER A 203 0.43 -8.21 -16.55
C SER A 203 1.53 -7.21 -16.17
N TYR A 204 1.20 -6.27 -15.29
CA TYR A 204 2.09 -5.25 -14.81
C TYR A 204 1.84 -5.04 -13.31
N LEU A 205 2.84 -5.29 -12.47
CA LEU A 205 2.78 -5.13 -11.02
C LEU A 205 2.43 -3.69 -10.68
N HIS A 206 1.44 -3.50 -9.82
CA HIS A 206 1.11 -2.19 -9.28
C HIS A 206 0.39 -2.31 -7.94
N VAL A 207 0.44 -1.24 -7.15
CA VAL A 207 -0.22 -1.18 -5.83
C VAL A 207 -1.18 -0.01 -5.80
N HIS A 208 -2.43 -0.30 -5.46
CA HIS A 208 -3.46 0.69 -5.22
C HIS A 208 -3.46 1.08 -3.74
N PHE A 209 -3.60 2.37 -3.47
CA PHE A 209 -3.93 2.92 -2.15
C PHE A 209 -5.20 3.75 -2.26
N SER A 210 -6.23 3.35 -1.52
CA SER A 210 -7.57 3.92 -1.55
C SER A 210 -7.94 4.47 -0.17
N PRO A 211 -7.47 5.68 0.18
CA PRO A 211 -7.79 6.28 1.46
C PRO A 211 -9.13 7.00 1.45
N PRO A 212 -9.98 6.79 2.47
CA PRO A 212 -11.30 7.41 2.52
C PRO A 212 -11.28 8.84 3.04
N LEU A 213 -10.20 9.34 3.65
CA LEU A 213 -10.21 10.66 4.26
C LEU A 213 -9.98 11.79 3.25
N LEU A 214 -10.83 12.82 3.32
CA LEU A 214 -10.60 14.12 2.68
C LEU A 214 -9.96 15.10 3.68
N PHE A 215 -10.43 15.07 4.93
CA PHE A 215 -9.91 15.82 6.09
C PHE A 215 -9.87 14.89 7.32
N PRO A 216 -9.23 15.26 8.45
CA PRO A 216 -9.04 14.36 9.60
C PRO A 216 -10.34 13.76 10.14
N SER A 217 -11.43 14.52 10.06
CA SER A 217 -12.76 14.11 10.55
C SER A 217 -13.79 13.88 9.44
N ILE A 218 -13.41 14.05 8.17
CA ILE A 218 -14.34 13.98 7.03
C ILE A 218 -13.84 12.91 6.07
N LYS A 219 -14.66 11.87 5.91
CA LYS A 219 -14.42 10.78 4.97
C LYS A 219 -15.34 10.89 3.77
N LYS A 220 -14.82 10.49 2.61
CA LYS A 220 -15.59 10.20 1.41
C LYS A 220 -16.48 9.00 1.67
N PHE A 221 -17.70 9.08 1.18
CA PHE A 221 -18.65 7.98 1.12
C PHE A 221 -19.09 7.81 -0.32
N PHE A 222 -19.25 6.57 -0.77
CA PHE A 222 -19.95 6.31 -2.02
C PHE A 222 -21.45 6.38 -1.70
N GLY A 223 -22.04 7.52 -2.04
CA GLY A 223 -23.42 7.86 -1.75
C GLY A 223 -24.34 7.52 -2.92
N GLY A 224 -25.50 8.18 -2.97
CA GLY A 224 -26.54 7.87 -3.95
C GLY A 224 -26.08 7.91 -5.41
N TYR A 225 -25.32 8.94 -5.81
CA TYR A 225 -24.86 9.05 -7.19
C TYR A 225 -23.71 8.08 -7.49
N GLU A 226 -22.76 7.87 -6.57
CA GLU A 226 -21.65 6.93 -6.79
C GLU A 226 -22.09 5.46 -6.78
N LEU A 227 -23.15 5.11 -6.04
CA LEU A 227 -23.68 3.75 -5.99
C LEU A 227 -24.52 3.37 -7.22
N TYR A 228 -25.19 4.35 -7.86
CA TYR A 228 -26.17 4.09 -8.93
C TYR A 228 -25.91 4.83 -10.25
N GLY A 229 -24.91 5.70 -10.29
CA GLY A 229 -24.49 6.47 -11.46
C GLY A 229 -23.03 6.19 -11.77
N GLU A 230 -22.15 7.10 -11.39
CA GLU A 230 -20.71 7.00 -11.65
C GLU A 230 -19.90 7.58 -10.49
N PRO A 231 -18.61 7.19 -10.36
CA PRO A 231 -17.77 7.70 -9.31
C PRO A 231 -17.48 9.20 -9.48
N THR A 232 -17.55 9.95 -8.38
CA THR A 232 -17.18 11.37 -8.34
C THR A 232 -15.98 11.61 -7.42
N ARG A 233 -15.32 12.76 -7.57
CA ARG A 233 -14.24 13.21 -6.70
C ARG A 233 -14.38 14.67 -6.32
N GLU A 234 -13.98 14.99 -5.10
CA GLU A 234 -14.06 16.32 -4.50
C GLU A 234 -12.80 17.17 -4.75
N ILE A 235 -11.66 16.51 -5.02
CA ILE A 235 -10.36 17.13 -5.29
C ILE A 235 -9.77 16.55 -6.58
N THR A 236 -9.02 17.35 -7.32
CA THR A 236 -8.32 16.89 -8.53
C THR A 236 -7.11 16.03 -8.17
N PRO A 237 -6.72 15.04 -8.99
CA PRO A 237 -5.50 14.26 -8.77
C PRO A 237 -4.24 15.15 -8.71
N GLU A 238 -4.20 16.25 -9.46
CA GLU A 238 -3.10 17.23 -9.48
C GLU A 238 -2.98 17.95 -8.12
N ASP A 239 -4.10 18.45 -7.58
CA ASP A 239 -4.13 19.12 -6.28
C ASP A 239 -3.82 18.14 -5.15
N ALA A 240 -4.36 16.93 -5.20
CA ALA A 240 -4.07 15.87 -4.24
C ALA A 240 -2.57 15.54 -4.22
N SER A 241 -1.96 15.40 -5.41
CA SER A 241 -0.52 15.15 -5.55
C SER A 241 0.31 16.28 -4.97
N ALA A 242 -0.07 17.54 -5.22
CA ALA A 242 0.61 18.70 -4.66
C ALA A 242 0.56 18.72 -3.12
N GLN A 243 -0.58 18.39 -2.52
CA GLN A 243 -0.72 18.30 -1.07
C GLN A 243 0.07 17.15 -0.45
N LEU A 244 0.07 15.97 -1.09
CA LEU A 244 0.87 14.82 -0.67
C LEU A 244 2.38 15.13 -0.75
N ARG A 245 2.85 15.75 -1.84
CA ARG A 245 4.25 16.20 -1.96
C ARG A 245 4.62 17.21 -0.86
N ALA A 246 3.73 18.17 -0.58
CA ALA A 246 3.97 19.18 0.45
C ALA A 246 4.07 18.57 1.87
N SER A 247 3.46 17.39 2.12
CA SER A 247 3.59 16.69 3.41
C SER A 247 4.99 16.14 3.65
N LEU A 248 5.77 15.87 2.59
CA LEU A 248 7.17 15.46 2.69
C LEU A 248 8.08 16.58 3.18
N ALA A 249 7.87 17.83 2.73
CA ALA A 249 8.71 18.96 3.14
C ALA A 249 8.66 19.22 4.66
N ARG A 250 7.55 18.85 5.31
CA ARG A 250 7.38 18.93 6.77
C ARG A 250 8.19 17.88 7.54
N LEU A 251 8.76 16.86 6.88
CA LEU A 251 9.70 15.91 7.49
C LEU A 251 11.11 16.49 7.69
N SER A 252 11.48 17.47 6.86
CA SER A 252 12.81 18.09 6.85
C SER A 252 12.98 19.28 7.80
N GLU A 253 11.88 19.81 8.35
CA GLU A 253 11.96 20.89 9.34
C GLU A 253 12.11 20.31 10.75
N PRO A 254 13.21 20.62 11.48
CA PRO A 254 13.31 20.24 12.88
C PRO A 254 12.19 20.92 13.66
N SER A 255 11.41 20.14 14.42
CA SER A 255 10.32 20.65 15.23
C SER A 255 10.81 21.77 16.14
N VAL A 256 10.39 22.99 15.85
CA VAL A 256 10.59 24.13 16.74
C VAL A 256 9.84 23.81 18.02
N LYS A 257 10.58 23.44 19.07
CA LYS A 257 10.05 23.35 20.42
C LYS A 257 9.47 24.72 20.75
N SER A 258 8.16 24.79 20.98
CA SER A 258 7.51 25.96 21.54
C SER A 258 8.21 26.28 22.88
N THR A 259 9.06 27.30 22.88
CA THR A 259 9.61 27.89 24.10
C THR A 259 8.43 28.47 24.87
N GLY A 260 8.18 27.94 26.07
CA GLY A 260 7.18 28.45 26.98
C GLY A 260 7.44 29.94 27.24
N SER A 261 6.41 30.75 27.08
CA SER A 261 6.38 32.11 27.56
C SER A 261 6.42 32.07 29.09
N GLU A 262 7.51 32.54 29.68
CA GLU A 262 7.53 32.96 31.07
C GLU A 262 6.68 34.22 31.21
N SER A 263 5.80 34.24 32.21
CA SER A 263 5.20 35.46 32.75
C SER A 263 5.43 35.48 34.27
N PRO A 264 5.84 36.60 34.88
CA PRO A 264 6.28 36.63 36.27
C PRO A 264 5.12 36.80 37.25
N ASP A 265 5.31 36.15 38.41
CA ASP A 265 4.88 36.50 39.78
C ASP A 265 3.54 37.22 40.02
N GLU A 266 2.67 36.58 40.81
CA GLU A 266 2.08 37.24 41.98
C GLU A 266 1.66 36.22 43.06
N ALA A 267 1.98 36.54 44.30
CA ALA A 267 1.80 35.72 45.50
C ALA A 267 0.41 35.88 46.12
N GLY A 268 -0.11 34.82 46.76
CA GLY A 268 -1.16 34.99 47.78
C GLY A 268 -2.08 33.79 48.08
N SER A 269 -1.80 33.12 49.21
CA SER A 269 -2.78 32.64 50.21
C SER A 269 -3.73 31.46 49.95
N GLN A 270 -3.43 30.36 50.68
CA GLN A 270 -4.27 29.48 51.51
C GLN A 270 -5.44 28.62 50.94
N SER A 271 -5.24 27.32 51.15
CA SER A 271 -6.16 26.22 51.56
C SER A 271 -7.58 26.10 50.97
N THR A 272 -7.83 24.96 50.32
CA THR A 272 -8.76 23.92 50.81
C THR A 272 -8.69 22.66 49.96
N SER A 273 -8.96 21.53 50.61
CA SER A 273 -8.93 20.17 50.10
C SER A 273 -10.01 19.91 49.04
N CYS A 274 -9.68 19.10 48.01
CA CYS A 274 -10.50 17.96 47.62
C CYS A 274 -9.71 17.10 46.62
N ALA A 275 -9.48 15.85 46.99
CA ALA A 275 -8.93 14.84 46.12
C ALA A 275 -9.93 14.51 45.00
N LYS A 276 -9.52 14.67 43.74
CA LYS A 276 -10.02 13.89 42.61
C LYS A 276 -8.84 13.51 41.74
N GLU A 277 -8.38 12.28 41.91
CA GLU A 277 -7.52 11.60 40.96
C GLU A 277 -8.30 11.39 39.66
N SER A 278 -8.06 12.25 38.66
CA SER A 278 -8.30 11.93 37.27
C SER A 278 -6.94 11.75 36.60
N GLY A 279 -6.44 10.52 36.65
CA GLY A 279 -5.23 10.09 35.97
C GLY A 279 -5.40 10.23 34.46
N GLY A 280 -5.10 11.41 33.92
CA GLY A 280 -4.91 11.64 32.50
C GLY A 280 -3.71 10.83 32.03
N ARG A 281 -3.97 9.64 31.50
CA ARG A 281 -2.95 8.80 30.88
C ARG A 281 -2.50 9.51 29.60
N LYS A 282 -1.40 10.27 29.69
CA LYS A 282 -0.62 10.70 28.53
C LYS A 282 -0.26 9.44 27.76
N GLU A 283 -0.95 9.21 26.66
CA GLU A 283 -0.67 8.13 25.73
C GLU A 283 0.71 8.42 25.14
N LYS A 284 1.72 7.78 25.74
CA LYS A 284 3.09 7.84 25.26
C LYS A 284 3.04 7.40 23.80
N ARG A 285 3.55 8.24 22.89
CA ARG A 285 3.93 7.91 21.50
C ARG A 285 4.92 6.73 21.51
N SER A 286 4.45 5.54 21.84
CA SER A 286 5.21 4.31 21.71
C SER A 286 5.04 3.87 20.27
N SER A 287 6.12 3.83 19.52
CA SER A 287 6.17 3.30 18.15
C SER A 287 5.39 1.99 18.04
N TRP A 288 4.16 2.10 17.52
CA TRP A 288 3.13 1.08 17.37
C TRP A 288 3.64 -0.21 16.70
N TRP A 289 4.67 -0.07 15.87
CA TRP A 289 5.25 -1.10 15.01
C TRP A 289 6.22 -2.08 15.70
N ARG A 290 6.74 -1.81 16.92
CA ARG A 290 7.69 -2.73 17.61
C ARG A 290 7.09 -4.10 17.99
N ARG A 291 5.79 -4.31 17.76
CA ARG A 291 5.05 -5.52 18.12
C ARG A 291 4.84 -6.52 16.96
N ILE A 292 5.32 -6.25 15.76
CA ILE A 292 5.17 -7.14 14.58
C ILE A 292 5.95 -8.46 14.73
N MET A 293 7.08 -8.46 15.44
CA MET A 293 7.98 -9.63 15.48
C MET A 293 7.60 -10.71 16.51
N GLY A 294 6.41 -10.62 17.15
CA GLY A 294 6.07 -11.47 18.29
C GLY A 294 4.98 -12.52 18.07
N LYS A 295 4.17 -12.42 16.99
CA LYS A 295 3.03 -13.31 16.65
C LYS A 295 2.32 -12.79 15.37
N CYS A 296 2.99 -12.82 14.22
CA CYS A 296 2.41 -12.54 12.90
C CYS A 296 2.80 -13.75 12.02
N ILE A 297 1.90 -14.62 11.56
CA ILE A 297 0.77 -14.42 10.65
C ILE A 297 -0.34 -15.37 11.12
N ARG A 298 -1.58 -14.89 11.30
CA ARG A 298 -2.76 -15.77 11.28
C ARG A 298 -3.44 -15.55 9.94
N VAL A 299 -3.41 -16.60 9.11
CA VAL A 299 -4.28 -16.78 7.95
C VAL A 299 -5.70 -16.99 8.45
#